data_AF-A0A7D8UI20-F1
#
_entry.id   AF-A0A7D8UI20-F1
#
_cell.length_a   1.000
_cell.length_b   1.000
_cell.length_c   1.000
_cell.angle_alpha   90.00
_cell.angle_beta   90.00
_cell.angle_gamma   90.00
#
_symmetry.space_group_name_H-M   'P 1'
#
loop_
_entity.id
_entity.type
_entity.pdbx_description
1 polymer ?
#
loop_
_entity_poly.entity_id
_entity_poly.type
_entity_poly.pdbx_seq_one_letter_code
_entity_poly.pdbx_strand_id
1 'polypeptide(L)'
;MDQLPPLLEPMGVRSLRAGTGTEASRVIRSHKIHIAVVDLGLPLDGPTGDEGPEAGGARLLELLTRLETRPPTVVVRQSRTHRDDARDLRAALSLGAFAVIDRPRSTRDLELMLEVLRRALVRHYRGRWPGMES
;
A
#
# COMPACT_ATOMS: atom_id res chain seq x y z
N MET A 1 0.39 -1.50 11.05
CA MET A 1 -0.19 -0.51 10.09
C MET A 1 -1.13 0.46 10.78
N ASP A 2 -1.63 0.13 11.98
CA ASP A 2 -2.74 0.87 12.61
C ASP A 2 -2.40 2.30 13.06
N GLN A 3 -1.11 2.62 13.15
CA GLN A 3 -0.63 3.93 13.57
C GLN A 3 -0.59 4.97 12.45
N LEU A 4 -0.69 4.55 11.17
CA LEU A 4 -0.61 5.52 10.06
C LEU A 4 -1.85 6.44 10.01
N PRO A 5 -3.10 5.93 10.09
CA PRO A 5 -4.27 6.80 10.00
C PRO A 5 -4.35 7.92 11.04
N PRO A 6 -4.15 7.69 12.36
CA PRO A 6 -4.23 8.78 13.34
C PRO A 6 -3.16 9.85 13.15
N LEU A 7 -2.06 9.56 12.44
CA LEU A 7 -1.03 10.55 12.11
C LEU A 7 -1.37 11.40 10.88
N LEU A 8 -2.14 10.84 9.93
CA LEU A 8 -2.47 11.50 8.67
C LEU A 8 -3.82 12.21 8.71
N GLU A 9 -4.77 11.73 9.52
CA GLU A 9 -6.10 12.34 9.69
C GLU A 9 -6.06 13.83 10.04
N PRO A 10 -5.19 14.31 10.96
CA PRO A 10 -5.06 15.75 11.25
C PRO A 10 -4.62 16.60 10.05
N MET A 11 -4.02 15.98 9.02
CA MET A 11 -3.62 16.64 7.78
C MET A 11 -4.73 16.65 6.73
N GLY A 12 -5.96 16.23 7.08
CA GLY A 12 -7.08 16.13 6.14
C GLY A 12 -7.06 14.88 5.26
N VAL A 13 -6.21 13.90 5.58
CA VAL A 13 -6.10 12.66 4.81
C VAL A 13 -7.13 11.64 5.29
N ARG A 14 -8.01 11.21 4.38
CA ARG A 14 -8.92 10.09 4.63
C ARG A 14 -8.22 8.76 4.39
N SER A 15 -7.97 8.02 5.46
CA SER A 15 -7.39 6.67 5.37
C SER A 15 -8.49 5.62 5.17
N LEU A 16 -8.42 4.86 4.08
CA LEU A 16 -9.31 3.73 3.80
C LEU A 16 -8.57 2.42 4.13
N ARG A 17 -9.20 1.54 4.91
CA ARG A 17 -8.63 0.24 5.30
C ARG A 17 -9.39 -0.90 4.62
N ALA A 18 -8.66 -1.94 4.28
CA ALA A 18 -9.18 -3.20 3.81
C ALA A 18 -8.35 -4.33 4.42
N GLY A 19 -9.03 -5.32 5.01
CA GLY A 19 -8.39 -6.49 5.63
C GLY A 19 -8.16 -7.65 4.66
N THR A 20 -8.78 -7.60 3.48
CA THR A 20 -8.69 -8.64 2.44
C THR A 20 -8.56 -8.02 1.05
N GLY A 21 -8.09 -8.81 0.08
CA GLY A 21 -8.05 -8.43 -1.33
C GLY A 21 -9.43 -8.09 -1.89
N THR A 22 -10.47 -8.81 -1.45
CA THR A 22 -11.87 -8.55 -1.83
C THR A 22 -12.37 -7.20 -1.31
N GLU A 23 -12.12 -6.86 -0.03
CA GLU A 23 -12.43 -5.52 0.49
C GLU A 23 -11.65 -4.43 -0.23
N ALA A 24 -10.35 -4.66 -0.47
CA ALA A 24 -9.48 -3.69 -1.13
C ALA A 24 -9.97 -3.40 -2.56
N SER A 25 -10.40 -4.44 -3.28
CA SER A 25 -10.98 -4.31 -4.62
C SER A 25 -12.27 -3.49 -4.60
N ARG A 26 -13.12 -3.67 -3.59
CA ARG A 26 -14.33 -2.84 -3.40
C ARG A 26 -13.96 -1.38 -3.11
N VAL A 27 -13.00 -1.15 -2.22
CA VAL A 27 -12.52 0.19 -1.89
C VAL A 27 -12.00 0.93 -3.13
N ILE A 28 -11.17 0.29 -3.94
CA ILE A 28 -10.59 0.89 -5.16
C ILE A 28 -11.67 1.22 -6.20
N ARG A 29 -12.72 0.40 -6.32
CA ARG A 29 -13.83 0.68 -7.24
C ARG A 29 -14.70 1.85 -6.79
N SER A 30 -14.85 2.05 -5.49
CA SER A 30 -15.74 3.06 -4.92
C SER A 30 -15.06 4.40 -4.61
N HIS A 31 -13.72 4.43 -4.54
CA HIS A 31 -12.97 5.61 -4.14
C HIS A 31 -11.77 5.82 -5.05
N LYS A 32 -11.51 7.09 -5.39
CA LYS A 32 -10.24 7.46 -6.03
C LYS A 32 -9.11 7.31 -5.02
N ILE A 33 -8.18 6.40 -5.30
CA ILE A 33 -7.01 6.17 -4.46
C ILE A 33 -5.88 7.08 -4.94
N HIS A 34 -5.31 7.85 -4.02
CA HIS A 34 -4.23 8.79 -4.30
C HIS A 34 -2.85 8.21 -3.97
N ILE A 35 -2.75 7.49 -2.87
CA ILE A 35 -1.57 6.70 -2.51
C ILE A 35 -2.10 5.37 -1.99
N ALA A 36 -1.51 4.27 -2.45
CA ALA A 36 -1.85 2.93 -1.96
C ALA A 36 -0.72 2.39 -1.08
N VAL A 37 -1.07 1.82 0.08
CA VAL A 37 -0.14 1.04 0.90
C VAL A 37 -0.64 -0.40 0.91
N VAL A 38 0.15 -1.32 0.38
CA VAL A 38 -0.28 -2.70 0.10
C VAL A 38 0.59 -3.67 0.89
N ASP A 39 -0.01 -4.47 1.77
CA ASP A 39 0.68 -5.58 2.43
C ASP A 39 0.67 -6.81 1.49
N LEU A 40 1.82 -7.39 1.20
CA LEU A 40 1.88 -8.58 0.33
C LEU A 40 1.30 -9.83 0.97
N GLY A 41 1.28 -9.91 2.31
CA GLY A 41 0.63 -11.01 3.01
C GLY A 41 -0.85 -10.74 3.33
N LEU A 42 -1.48 -9.83 2.57
CA LEU A 42 -2.92 -9.60 2.64
C LEU A 42 -3.66 -10.78 2.00
N PRO A 43 -4.50 -11.50 2.75
CA PRO A 43 -5.23 -12.64 2.20
C PRO A 43 -6.27 -12.18 1.17
N LEU A 44 -6.56 -13.02 0.17
CA LEU A 44 -7.53 -12.66 -0.87
C LEU A 44 -8.95 -12.54 -0.29
N ASP A 45 -9.39 -13.59 0.38
CA ASP A 45 -10.63 -13.65 1.15
C ASP A 45 -10.31 -13.80 2.64
N GLY A 46 -11.33 -13.80 3.51
CA GLY A 46 -11.14 -13.93 4.96
C GLY A 46 -10.35 -15.19 5.36
N PRO A 47 -10.12 -15.42 6.66
CA PRO A 47 -9.26 -16.51 7.18
C PRO A 47 -9.69 -17.95 6.79
N THR A 48 -10.77 -18.11 6.04
CA THR A 48 -11.35 -19.38 5.58
C THR A 48 -11.14 -19.65 4.08
N GLY A 49 -10.45 -18.79 3.33
CA GLY A 49 -10.19 -19.01 1.89
C GLY A 49 -9.11 -20.05 1.63
N ASP A 50 -9.34 -20.97 0.69
CA ASP A 50 -8.37 -21.99 0.23
C ASP A 50 -7.15 -21.40 -0.51
N GLU A 51 -7.23 -20.12 -0.91
CA GLU A 51 -6.11 -19.41 -1.53
C GLU A 51 -5.18 -18.82 -0.47
N GLY A 52 -3.89 -19.12 -0.56
CA GLY A 52 -2.90 -18.70 0.42
C GLY A 52 -2.86 -17.17 0.64
N PRO A 53 -2.35 -16.72 1.80
CA PRO A 53 -2.41 -15.31 2.24
C PRO A 53 -1.67 -14.31 1.35
N GLU A 54 -0.99 -14.76 0.30
CA GLU A 54 -0.18 -13.93 -0.62
C GLU A 54 -0.94 -13.53 -1.88
N ALA A 55 -2.04 -14.22 -2.19
CA ALA A 55 -2.81 -13.98 -3.41
C ALA A 55 -3.45 -12.58 -3.43
N GLY A 56 -3.94 -12.10 -2.27
CA GLY A 56 -4.65 -10.83 -2.17
C GLY A 56 -3.75 -9.63 -2.45
N GLY A 57 -2.57 -9.57 -1.84
CA GLY A 57 -1.61 -8.47 -2.00
C GLY A 57 -1.09 -8.36 -3.44
N ALA A 58 -0.66 -9.46 -4.04
CA ALA A 58 -0.17 -9.47 -5.43
C ALA A 58 -1.27 -9.08 -6.43
N ARG A 59 -2.48 -9.63 -6.25
CA ARG A 59 -3.63 -9.29 -7.09
C ARG A 59 -4.01 -7.81 -6.99
N LEU A 60 -3.89 -7.23 -5.80
CA LEU A 60 -4.15 -5.82 -5.57
C LEU A 60 -3.15 -4.94 -6.34
N LEU A 61 -1.87 -5.31 -6.34
CA LEU A 61 -0.85 -4.62 -7.13
C LEU A 61 -1.19 -4.65 -8.62
N GLU A 62 -1.54 -5.80 -9.17
CA GLU A 62 -1.98 -5.92 -10.57
C GLU A 62 -3.18 -5.01 -10.86
N LEU A 63 -4.16 -4.97 -9.97
CA LEU A 63 -5.36 -4.15 -10.13
C LEU A 63 -5.02 -2.66 -10.15
N LEU A 64 -4.14 -2.20 -9.26
CA LEU A 64 -3.67 -0.82 -9.20
C LEU A 64 -2.96 -0.40 -10.50
N THR A 65 -2.23 -1.33 -11.16
CA THR A 65 -1.61 -1.04 -12.47
C THR A 65 -2.61 -0.83 -13.61
N ARG A 66 -3.87 -1.25 -13.44
CA ARG A 66 -4.90 -1.13 -14.49
C ARG A 66 -5.76 0.12 -14.33
N LEU A 67 -5.58 0.88 -13.26
CA LEU A 67 -6.30 2.14 -13.05
C LEU A 67 -5.82 3.20 -14.05
N GLU A 68 -6.76 4.02 -14.51
CA GLU A 68 -6.49 5.13 -15.44
C GLU A 68 -5.42 6.08 -14.87
N THR A 69 -5.58 6.46 -13.60
CA THR A 69 -4.53 7.14 -12.84
C THR A 69 -3.93 6.17 -11.83
N ARG A 70 -2.75 5.63 -12.16
CA ARG A 70 -2.01 4.72 -11.26
C ARG A 70 -1.51 5.49 -10.03
N PRO A 71 -1.97 5.16 -8.81
CA PRO A 71 -1.46 5.80 -7.61
C PRO A 71 -0.04 5.29 -7.31
N PRO A 72 0.87 6.15 -6.77
CA PRO A 72 2.09 5.66 -6.15
C PRO A 72 1.74 4.61 -5.10
N THR A 73 2.36 3.43 -5.22
CA THR A 73 2.07 2.29 -4.36
C THR A 73 3.29 1.93 -3.51
N VAL A 74 3.10 1.95 -2.20
CA VAL A 74 4.09 1.52 -1.20
C VAL A 74 3.76 0.09 -0.82
N VAL A 75 4.66 -0.83 -1.11
CA VAL A 75 4.50 -2.24 -0.76
C VAL A 75 5.13 -2.50 0.61
N VAL A 76 4.37 -3.16 1.46
CA VAL A 76 4.79 -3.60 2.79
C VAL A 76 4.96 -5.11 2.75
N ARG A 77 6.19 -5.56 2.96
CA ARG A 77 6.53 -6.98 3.00
C ARG A 77 6.48 -7.50 4.43
N GLN A 78 6.05 -8.75 4.57
CA GLN A 78 6.27 -9.49 5.80
C GLN A 78 7.72 -10.00 5.79
N SER A 79 8.44 -9.85 6.90
CA SER A 79 9.79 -10.43 7.01
C SER A 79 9.71 -11.95 6.84
N ARG A 80 10.19 -12.48 5.70
CA ARG A 80 10.22 -13.91 5.39
C ARG A 80 11.65 -14.35 5.10
N THR A 81 11.80 -15.58 4.60
CA THR A 81 13.12 -16.12 4.26
C THR A 81 13.77 -15.31 3.13
N HIS A 82 15.11 -15.20 3.12
CA HIS A 82 15.85 -14.40 2.14
C HIS A 82 15.52 -14.69 0.66
N ARG A 83 15.09 -15.91 0.32
CA ARG A 83 14.73 -16.29 -1.07
C ARG A 83 13.38 -15.73 -1.50
N ASP A 84 12.43 -15.64 -0.59
CA ASP A 84 11.11 -15.07 -0.87
C ASP A 84 11.21 -13.55 -0.96
N ASP A 85 12.05 -12.94 -0.13
CA ASP A 85 12.27 -11.49 -0.11
C ASP A 85 12.72 -10.93 -1.47
N ALA A 86 13.66 -11.61 -2.14
CA ALA A 86 14.18 -11.19 -3.44
C ALA A 86 13.12 -11.33 -4.55
N ARG A 87 12.29 -12.38 -4.48
CA ARG A 87 11.20 -12.61 -5.42
C ARG A 87 10.12 -11.54 -5.27
N ASP A 88 9.69 -11.29 -4.04
CA ASP A 88 8.63 -10.32 -3.71
C ASP A 88 9.06 -8.90 -4.05
N LEU A 89 10.30 -8.54 -3.74
CA LEU A 89 10.87 -7.24 -4.13
C LEU A 89 10.85 -7.06 -5.65
N ARG A 90 11.34 -8.06 -6.39
CA ARG A 90 11.39 -7.99 -7.85
C ARG A 90 9.99 -7.90 -8.45
N ALA A 91 9.03 -8.68 -7.95
CA ALA A 91 7.65 -8.67 -8.42
C ALA A 91 6.99 -7.31 -8.17
N ALA A 92 7.10 -6.79 -6.94
CA ALA A 92 6.55 -5.48 -6.57
C ALA A 92 7.11 -4.34 -7.44
N LEU A 93 8.43 -4.29 -7.63
CA LEU A 93 9.07 -3.28 -8.48
C LEU A 93 8.69 -3.45 -9.95
N SER A 94 8.56 -4.69 -10.45
CA SER A 94 8.13 -4.94 -11.83
C SER A 94 6.68 -4.50 -12.10
N LEU A 95 5.83 -4.54 -11.06
CA LEU A 95 4.47 -4.00 -11.09
C LEU A 95 4.41 -2.48 -10.85
N GLY A 96 5.57 -1.81 -10.73
CA GLY A 96 5.66 -0.36 -10.60
C GLY A 96 5.41 0.17 -9.19
N ALA A 97 5.67 -0.63 -8.15
CA ALA A 97 5.70 -0.13 -6.78
C ALA A 97 6.65 1.07 -6.68
N PHE A 98 6.18 2.14 -6.05
CA PHE A 98 6.97 3.34 -5.79
C PHE A 98 8.08 3.07 -4.77
N ALA A 99 7.77 2.26 -3.76
CA ALA A 99 8.71 1.83 -2.75
C ALA A 99 8.29 0.48 -2.19
N VAL A 100 9.26 -0.28 -1.69
CA VAL A 100 9.05 -1.51 -0.95
C VAL A 100 9.72 -1.35 0.40
N ILE A 101 8.95 -1.53 1.48
CA ILE A 101 9.43 -1.43 2.85
C ILE A 101 9.05 -2.69 3.62
N ASP A 102 9.78 -2.98 4.69
CA ASP A 102 9.39 -4.03 5.61
C ASP A 102 8.28 -3.53 6.53
N ARG A 103 7.45 -4.45 7.04
CA ARG A 103 6.37 -4.10 7.96
C ARG A 103 6.93 -3.32 9.16
N PRO A 104 6.45 -2.08 9.42
CA PRO A 104 6.97 -1.27 10.51
C PRO A 104 6.75 -1.96 11.85
N ARG A 105 7.82 -2.16 12.62
CA ARG A 105 7.76 -2.73 13.98
C ARG A 105 8.27 -1.76 15.05
N SER A 106 8.97 -0.70 14.63
CA SER A 106 9.51 0.35 15.51
C SER A 106 9.11 1.75 15.02
N THR A 107 9.31 2.75 15.87
CA THR A 107 9.12 4.17 15.51
C THR A 107 10.00 4.57 14.32
N ARG A 108 11.24 4.04 14.25
CA ARG A 108 12.15 4.32 13.13
C ARG A 108 11.59 3.80 11.80
N ASP A 109 10.94 2.65 11.80
CA ASP A 109 10.32 2.11 10.57
C ASP A 109 9.10 2.93 10.16
N LEU A 110 8.36 3.46 11.14
CA LEU A 110 7.23 4.35 10.91
C LEU A 110 7.70 5.68 10.31
N GLU A 111 8.79 6.27 10.81
CA GLU A 111 9.42 7.46 10.23
C GLU A 111 9.85 7.23 8.78
N LEU A 112 10.44 6.06 8.48
CA LEU A 112 10.78 5.68 7.11
C LEU A 112 9.54 5.62 6.21
N MET A 113 8.43 5.04 6.70
CA MET A 113 7.16 5.00 5.96
C MET A 113 6.61 6.41 5.70
N LEU A 114 6.63 7.30 6.70
CA LEU A 114 6.22 8.70 6.53
C LEU A 114 7.10 9.44 5.52
N GLU A 115 8.41 9.22 5.56
CA GLU A 115 9.34 9.80 4.58
C GLU A 115 9.07 9.29 3.15
N VAL A 116 8.74 8.01 2.99
CA VAL A 116 8.31 7.45 1.70
C VAL A 116 7.01 8.11 1.21
N LEU A 117 6.02 8.30 2.08
CA LEU A 117 4.79 9.00 1.72
C LEU A 117 5.07 10.46 1.32
N ARG A 118 5.93 11.16 2.06
CA ARG A 118 6.36 12.52 1.72
C ARG A 118 7.02 12.58 0.34
N ARG A 119 7.88 11.63 0.00
CA ARG A 119 8.50 11.53 -1.34
C ARG A 119 7.46 11.27 -2.43
N ALA A 120 6.48 10.41 -2.17
CA ALA A 120 5.38 10.17 -3.11
C ALA A 120 4.58 11.46 -3.37
N LEU A 121 4.27 12.24 -2.33
CA LEU A 121 3.61 13.53 -2.48
C LEU A 121 4.43 14.54 -3.27
N VAL A 122 5.72 14.68 -2.98
CA VAL A 122 6.60 15.58 -3.74
C VAL A 122 6.61 15.19 -5.21
N ARG A 123 6.75 13.89 -5.50
CA ARG A 123 6.90 13.38 -6.87
C ARG A 123 5.62 13.39 -7.70
N HIS A 124 4.46 13.17 -7.08
CA HIS A 124 3.19 12.99 -7.78
C HIS A 124 2.19 14.13 -7.55
N TYR A 125 2.35 14.90 -6.47
CA TYR A 125 1.37 15.90 -6.03
C TYR A 125 2.01 17.25 -5.63
N ARG A 126 3.25 17.53 -6.08
CA ARG A 126 3.97 18.78 -5.80
C ARG A 126 4.05 19.11 -4.29
N GLY A 127 4.14 18.07 -3.46
CA GLY A 127 4.26 18.18 -2.01
C GLY A 127 2.96 18.54 -1.27
N ARG A 128 1.81 18.47 -1.95
CA ARG A 128 0.49 18.74 -1.37
C ARG A 128 -0.38 17.48 -1.41
N TRP A 129 -1.28 17.33 -0.44
CA TRP A 129 -2.27 16.26 -0.51
C TRP A 129 -3.29 16.58 -1.61
N PRO A 130 -3.63 15.61 -2.47
CA PRO A 130 -4.62 15.82 -3.52
C PRO A 130 -6.01 16.09 -2.94
N GLY A 131 -6.73 17.05 -3.53
CA GLY A 131 -8.06 17.47 -3.07
C GLY A 131 -8.05 18.55 -1.98
N MET A 132 -6.88 18.97 -1.49
CA MET A 132 -6.73 20.14 -0.61
C MET A 132 -6.46 21.44 -1.39
N GLU A 133 -7.01 21.56 -2.61
CA GLU A 133 -6.97 22.84 -3.32
C GLU A 133 -7.87 23.83 -2.59
N SER A 134 -7.25 24.85 -1.97
CA SER A 134 -7.93 26.10 -1.63
C SER A 134 -8.07 26.98 -2.86
#